data_AF-A0A084UDL8-F1
#
_entry.id   AF-A0A084UDL8-F1
#
_cell.length_a   1.000
_cell.length_b   1.000
_cell.length_c   1.000
_cell.angle_alpha   90.00
_cell.angle_beta   90.00
_cell.angle_gamma   90.00
#
_symmetry.space_group_name_H-M   'P 1'
#
loop_
_entity.id
_entity.type
_entity.pdbx_description
1 polymer ?
#
loop_
_entity_poly.entity_id
_entity_poly.type
_entity_poly.pdbx_seq_one_letter_code
_entity_poly.pdbx_strand_id
1 'polypeptide(L)' 'MKQEVIIIKEGVVQSLVRDVGTFATFLTLIGVGVLLESSAMQWAGVIIGFFVIAVRATGHAKRHTMTIEQARARLDELAR' A
#
# COMPACT_ATOMS: atom_id res chain seq x y z
N MET A 1 -27.84 -8.36 7.80
CA MET A 1 -26.54 -9.02 8.06
C MET A 1 -25.46 -8.22 7.35
N LYS A 2 -24.51 -7.64 8.10
CA LYS A 2 -23.38 -6.90 7.53
C LYS A 2 -22.28 -7.91 7.23
N GLN A 3 -21.97 -8.15 5.96
CA GLN A 3 -20.92 -9.09 5.59
C GLN A 3 -19.56 -8.44 5.85
N GLU A 4 -18.84 -8.90 6.88
CA GLU A 4 -17.46 -8.50 7.13
C GLU A 4 -16.53 -9.39 6.30
N VAL A 5 -15.87 -8.78 5.30
CA VAL A 5 -14.87 -9.45 4.47
C VAL A 5 -13.51 -9.32 5.16
N ILE A 6 -12.98 -10.44 5.66
CA ILE A 6 -11.65 -10.51 6.26
C ILE A 6 -10.65 -10.92 5.18
N ILE A 7 -9.69 -10.05 4.87
CA ILE A 7 -8.65 -10.32 3.87
C ILE A 7 -7.40 -10.83 4.61
N ILE A 8 -7.08 -12.09 4.42
CA ILE A 8 -5.89 -12.73 4.99
C ILE A 8 -4.68 -12.33 4.13
N LYS A 9 -3.67 -11.66 4.72
CA LYS A 9 -2.36 -11.47 4.08
C LYS A 9 -1.38 -12.51 4.59
N GLU A 10 -0.81 -13.26 3.65
CA GLU A 10 0.26 -14.21 3.93
C GLU A 10 1.56 -13.74 3.26
N GLY A 11 2.55 -13.41 4.08
CA GLY A 11 3.95 -13.35 3.65
C GLY A 11 4.62 -11.98 3.68
N VAL A 12 5.72 -11.91 4.43
CA VAL A 12 6.69 -10.79 4.44
C VAL A 12 7.23 -10.52 3.02
N VAL A 13 7.37 -11.56 2.20
CA VAL A 13 7.80 -11.47 0.80
C VAL A 13 6.79 -10.70 -0.06
N GLN A 14 5.48 -10.91 0.14
CA GLN A 14 4.44 -10.21 -0.62
C GLN A 14 4.30 -8.74 -0.19
N SER A 15 4.67 -8.38 1.06
CA SER A 15 4.85 -6.97 1.43
C SER A 15 6.08 -6.37 0.77
N LEU A 16 7.21 -7.09 0.78
CA LEU A 16 8.47 -6.60 0.22
C LEU A 16 8.36 -6.32 -1.28
N VAL A 17 7.81 -7.27 -2.07
CA VAL A 17 7.61 -7.10 -3.52
C VAL A 17 6.73 -5.88 -3.83
N ARG A 18 5.68 -5.66 -3.03
CA ARG A 18 4.76 -4.52 -3.20
C ARG A 18 5.41 -3.19 -2.87
N ASP A 19 6.29 -3.16 -1.88
CA ASP A 19 7.01 -1.96 -1.49
C ASP A 19 8.12 -1.64 -2.50
N VAL A 20 8.86 -2.66 -2.98
CA VAL A 20 9.82 -2.54 -4.08
C VAL A 20 9.16 -2.05 -5.35
N GLY A 21 7.99 -2.60 -5.74
CA GLY A 21 7.24 -2.13 -6.91
C GLY A 21 6.78 -0.68 -6.77
N THR A 22 6.43 -0.25 -5.55
CA THR A 22 6.09 1.16 -5.28
C THR A 22 7.31 2.05 -5.42
N PHE A 23 8.44 1.66 -4.84
CA PHE A 23 9.71 2.39 -4.97
C PHE A 23 10.16 2.51 -6.43
N ALA A 24 10.10 1.42 -7.20
CA ALA A 24 10.42 1.42 -8.62
C ALA A 24 9.49 2.32 -9.45
N THR A 25 8.19 2.35 -9.14
CA THR A 25 7.23 3.24 -9.79
C THR A 25 7.61 4.71 -9.58
N PHE A 26 7.99 5.08 -8.36
CA PHE A 26 8.43 6.45 -8.04
C PHE A 26 9.73 6.82 -8.75
N LEU A 27 10.71 5.92 -8.74
CA LEU A 27 11.97 6.07 -9.45
C LEU A 27 11.76 6.28 -10.95
N THR A 28 10.81 5.55 -11.54
CA THR A 28 10.48 5.67 -12.95
C THR A 28 9.82 7.03 -13.24
N LEU A 29 8.85 7.46 -12.42
CA LEU A 29 8.15 8.72 -12.62
C LEU A 29 9.07 9.94 -12.46
N ILE A 30 9.92 9.93 -11.44
CA ILE A 30 10.89 10.99 -11.19
C ILE A 30 12.03 10.94 -12.23
N GLY A 31 12.54 9.75 -12.52
CA GLY A 31 13.62 9.53 -13.50
C GLY A 31 13.23 9.94 -14.92
N VAL A 32 11.99 9.70 -15.35
CA VAL A 32 11.46 10.19 -16.63
C VAL A 32 11.39 11.72 -16.64
N GLY A 33 10.99 12.36 -15.54
CA GLY A 33 10.99 13.82 -15.41
C GLY A 33 12.39 14.45 -15.47
N VAL A 34 13.42 13.74 -14.96
CA VAL A 34 14.82 14.16 -15.06
C VAL A 34 15.35 14.01 -16.49
N LEU A 35 15.07 12.88 -17.15
CA LEU A 35 15.49 12.63 -18.55
C LEU A 35 14.93 13.66 -19.54
N LEU A 36 13.76 14.23 -19.27
CA LEU A 36 13.10 15.22 -20.11
C LEU A 36 13.50 16.67 -19.79
N GLU A 37 14.44 16.91 -18.86
CA GLU A 37 14.87 18.23 -18.35
C GLU A 37 13.71 19.14 -17.90
N SER A 38 12.54 18.57 -17.62
CA SER A 38 11.34 19.34 -17.29
C SER A 38 11.21 19.47 -15.78
N SER A 39 11.58 20.65 -15.27
CA SER A 39 11.40 21.00 -13.85
C SER A 39 9.95 20.84 -13.40
N ALA A 40 8.98 21.18 -14.26
CA ALA A 40 7.56 20.98 -14.00
C ALA A 40 7.18 19.50 -13.82
N MET A 41 7.69 18.59 -14.66
CA MET A 41 7.43 17.15 -14.52
C MET A 41 8.10 16.56 -13.27
N GLN A 42 9.27 17.06 -12.87
CA GLN A 42 9.93 16.64 -11.64
C GLN A 42 9.07 16.98 -10.41
N TRP A 43 8.55 18.22 -10.34
CA TRP A 43 7.65 18.63 -9.26
C TRP A 43 6.30 17.89 -9.29
N ALA A 44 5.73 17.63 -10.47
CA ALA A 44 4.53 16.82 -10.60
C ALA A 44 4.75 15.38 -10.08
N GLY A 45 5.90 14.77 -10.40
CA GLY A 45 6.29 13.47 -9.88
C GLY A 45 6.45 13.44 -8.37
N VAL A 46 7.05 14.48 -7.78
CA VAL A 46 7.18 14.64 -6.32
C VAL A 46 5.81 14.78 -5.65
N ILE A 47 4.90 15.58 -6.19
CA ILE A 47 3.57 15.80 -5.63
C ILE A 47 2.74 14.51 -5.66
N ILE A 48 2.69 13.84 -6.80
CA ILE A 48 1.98 12.55 -6.94
C ILE A 48 2.58 11.52 -6.01
N GLY A 49 3.91 11.48 -5.93
CA GLY A 49 4.60 10.59 -5.02
C GLY A 49 4.26 10.85 -3.55
N PHE A 50 4.25 12.11 -3.14
CA PHE A 50 3.85 12.51 -1.79
C PHE A 50 2.43 12.05 -1.45
N PHE A 51 1.47 12.24 -2.37
CA PHE A 51 0.09 11.76 -2.18
C PHE A 51 0.01 10.24 -2.05
N VAL A 52 0.74 9.49 -2.88
CA VAL A 52 0.76 8.03 -2.80
C VAL A 52 1.33 7.54 -1.46
N ILE A 53 2.40 8.16 -0.96
CA ILE A 53 2.95 7.86 0.38
C ILE A 53 1.93 8.21 1.46
N ALA A 54 1.34 9.40 1.41
CA ALA A 54 0.37 9.86 2.40
C ALA A 54 -0.85 8.92 2.49
N VAL A 55 -1.44 8.57 1.34
CA VAL A 55 -2.58 7.62 1.28
C VAL A 55 -2.17 6.25 1.83
N ARG A 56 -0.96 5.76 1.52
CA ARG A 56 -0.48 4.48 2.02
C ARG A 56 -0.19 4.51 3.53
N ALA A 57 0.33 5.63 4.04
CA ALA A 57 0.58 5.86 5.46
C ALA A 57 -0.71 5.90 6.28
N THR A 58 -1.81 6.45 5.73
CA THR A 58 -3.13 6.42 6.40
C THR A 58 -3.71 5.02 6.59
N GLY A 59 -3.08 3.97 6.03
CA GLY A 59 -3.32 2.60 6.45
C GLY A 59 -4.73 2.07 6.17
N HIS A 60 -5.51 2.71 5.29
CA HIS A 60 -6.86 2.25 4.92
C HIS A 60 -6.86 0.78 4.46
N ALA A 61 -5.82 0.36 3.74
CA ALA A 61 -5.65 -1.04 3.35
C ALA A 61 -5.31 -1.97 4.53
N LYS A 62 -4.64 -1.48 5.58
CA LYS A 62 -4.26 -2.28 6.75
C LYS A 62 -5.42 -2.50 7.73
N ARG A 63 -6.44 -1.62 7.73
CA ARG A 63 -7.60 -1.72 8.65
C ARG A 63 -8.42 -3.00 8.50
N HIS A 64 -8.39 -3.65 7.34
CA HIS A 64 -9.11 -4.90 7.06
C HIS A 64 -8.18 -6.10 6.82
N THR A 65 -6.88 -5.92 7.06
CA THR A 65 -5.90 -7.00 6.88
C THR A 65 -5.53 -7.58 8.23
N MET A 66 -5.91 -8.84 8.48
CA MET A 66 -5.54 -9.59 9.68
C MET A 66 -4.63 -10.75 9.32
N THR A 67 -3.76 -11.14 10.24
CA THR A 67 -3.04 -12.42 10.13
C THR A 67 -3.98 -13.59 10.36
N ILE A 68 -3.62 -14.80 9.95
CA ILE A 68 -4.45 -16.00 10.14
C ILE A 68 -4.83 -16.20 11.62
N GLU A 69 -3.86 -16.02 12.52
CA GLU A 69 -4.03 -16.08 13.97
C GLU A 69 -5.08 -15.06 14.46
N GLN A 70 -4.95 -13.79 14.01
CA GLN A 70 -5.89 -12.72 14.37
C GLN A 70 -7.29 -12.95 13.78
N ALA A 71 -7.36 -13.49 12.57
CA ALA A 71 -8.62 -13.84 11.93
C ALA A 71 -9.32 -14.99 12.66
N ARG A 72 -8.59 -16.01 13.10
CA ARG A 72 -9.13 -17.11 13.94
C ARG A 72 -9.65 -16.57 15.28
N ALA A 73 -8.86 -15.76 15.98
CA ALA A 73 -9.28 -15.15 17.23
C ALA A 73 -10.56 -14.29 17.07
N ARG A 74 -10.69 -13.55 15.95
CA ARG A 74 -11.92 -12.79 15.67
C ARG A 74 -13.13 -13.65 15.31
N LEU A 75 -12.94 -14.75 14.58
CA LEU A 75 -14.02 -15.68 14.30
C LEU A 75 -14.53 -16.36 15.59
N ASP A 76 -13.64 -16.73 16.49
CA ASP A 76 -13.99 -17.31 17.79
C ASP A 76 -14.76 -16.31 18.68
N GLU A 77 -14.40 -15.02 18.65
CA GLU A 77 -15.15 -13.96 19.36
C GLU A 77 -16.55 -13.71 18.76
N LEU A 78 -16.71 -13.80 17.44
CA LEU A 78 -18.00 -13.59 16.76
C LEU A 78 -18.95 -14.79 16.89
N ALA A 79 -18.41 -15.99 17.12
CA ALA A 79 -19.18 -17.22 17.28
C ALA A 79 -19.74 -17.42 18.71
N ARG A 80 -19.39 -16.52 19.64
CA ARG A 80 -19.80 -16.54 21.05
C ARG A 80 -20.99 -15.61 21.30
#